data_AF-A0A347TA54-F1
#
_entry.id   AF-A0A347TA54-F1
#
_cell.length_a   1.000
_cell.length_b   1.000
_cell.length_c   1.000
_cell.angle_alpha   90.00
_cell.angle_beta   90.00
_cell.angle_gamma   90.00
#
_symmetry.space_group_name_H-M   'P 1'
#
loop_
_entity.id
_entity.type
_entity.pdbx_description
1 polymer ?
#
loop_
_entity_poly.entity_id
_entity_poly.type
_entity_poly.pdbx_seq_one_letter_code
_entity_poly.pdbx_strand_id
1 'polypeptide(L)'
;MKKVYFLCTGNSCRSQMAEGYAKVLLKGKYEVQSAGIETHGLNPNAVKVMAEDGIDISNQSSKLIDPDYLNAANLVITLCGDARDRCPVLFPHSRSIHWPLPDPAHAEGTDEQKLAVFRQVRNEIKEHISKLD
;
A
#
# COMPACT_ATOMS: atom_id res chain seq x y z
N MET A 1 5.19 -17.51 -9.60
CA MET A 1 4.67 -16.15 -9.87
C MET A 1 5.53 -15.17 -9.08
N LYS A 2 5.82 -13.96 -9.60
CA LYS A 2 6.63 -13.00 -8.84
C LYS A 2 5.83 -12.47 -7.66
N LYS A 3 6.47 -12.20 -6.53
CA LYS A 3 5.82 -11.63 -5.34
C LYS A 3 6.12 -10.15 -5.21
N VAL A 4 5.08 -9.33 -5.00
CA VAL A 4 5.20 -7.93 -4.63
C VAL A 4 4.65 -7.72 -3.23
N TYR A 5 5.32 -6.88 -2.44
CA TYR A 5 4.95 -6.57 -1.07
C TYR A 5 4.92 -5.06 -0.82
N PHE A 6 3.74 -4.54 -0.46
CA PHE A 6 3.54 -3.12 -0.16
C PHE A 6 3.61 -2.87 1.36
N LEU A 7 4.58 -2.06 1.78
CA LEU A 7 4.86 -1.79 3.19
C LEU A 7 4.58 -0.33 3.56
N CYS A 8 3.88 -0.13 4.67
CA CYS A 8 3.75 1.19 5.32
C CYS A 8 3.82 1.05 6.84
N THR A 9 3.57 2.11 7.61
CA THR A 9 3.60 2.02 9.09
C THR A 9 2.48 1.14 9.64
N GLY A 10 1.21 1.54 9.46
CA GLY A 10 0.06 0.88 10.13
C GLY A 10 -0.81 -0.06 9.29
N ASN A 11 -0.43 -0.33 8.03
CA ASN A 11 -1.22 -1.07 7.03
C ASN A 11 -2.71 -0.73 7.01
N SER A 12 -3.01 0.56 6.92
CA SER A 12 -4.35 1.12 7.09
C SER A 12 -4.89 1.85 5.85
N CYS A 13 -4.04 2.69 5.23
CA CYS A 13 -4.43 3.54 4.10
C CYS A 13 -3.66 3.19 2.82
N ARG A 14 -2.44 3.72 2.67
CA ARG A 14 -1.63 3.66 1.44
C ARG A 14 -1.40 2.24 0.94
N SER A 15 -0.94 1.34 1.82
CA SER A 15 -0.61 -0.02 1.41
C SER A 15 -1.84 -0.87 1.08
N GLN A 16 -2.98 -0.61 1.70
CA GLN A 16 -4.27 -1.23 1.36
C GLN A 16 -4.77 -0.76 -0.02
N MET A 17 -4.70 0.55 -0.30
CA MET A 17 -5.03 1.07 -1.64
C MET A 17 -4.09 0.51 -2.71
N ALA A 18 -2.79 0.41 -2.42
CA ALA A 18 -1.80 -0.17 -3.32
C ALA A 18 -2.06 -1.65 -3.58
N GLU A 19 -2.38 -2.45 -2.55
CA GLU A 19 -2.78 -3.85 -2.71
C GLU A 19 -4.04 -3.99 -3.59
N GLY A 20 -5.05 -3.14 -3.36
CA GLY A 20 -6.26 -3.10 -4.18
C GLY A 20 -5.98 -2.88 -5.66
N TYR A 21 -5.24 -1.82 -6.01
CA TYR A 21 -4.86 -1.56 -7.41
C TYR A 21 -3.98 -2.66 -7.99
N ALA A 22 -2.96 -3.13 -7.26
CA ALA A 22 -2.04 -4.15 -7.74
C ALA A 22 -2.76 -5.48 -8.05
N LYS A 23 -3.71 -5.90 -7.20
CA LYS A 23 -4.50 -7.12 -7.45
C LYS A 23 -5.29 -7.08 -8.75
N VAL A 24 -5.70 -5.89 -9.18
CA VAL A 24 -6.43 -5.69 -10.44
C VAL A 24 -5.46 -5.52 -11.61
N LEU A 25 -4.56 -4.54 -11.52
CA LEU A 25 -3.71 -4.11 -12.65
C LEU A 25 -2.54 -5.06 -12.92
N LEU A 26 -2.05 -5.78 -11.91
CA LEU A 26 -0.91 -6.71 -12.02
C LEU A 26 -1.36 -8.18 -11.97
N LYS A 27 -2.66 -8.44 -12.16
CA LYS A 27 -3.23 -9.79 -12.10
C LYS A 27 -2.50 -10.72 -13.07
N GLY A 28 -2.06 -11.87 -12.56
CA GLY A 28 -1.33 -12.89 -13.34
C GLY A 28 0.16 -12.61 -13.53
N LYS A 29 0.64 -11.40 -13.21
CA LYS A 29 2.08 -11.08 -13.18
C LYS A 29 2.65 -11.26 -11.77
N TYR A 30 1.91 -10.77 -10.78
CA TYR A 30 2.34 -10.74 -9.38
C TYR A 30 1.33 -11.41 -8.43
N GLU A 31 1.88 -12.07 -7.42
CA GLU A 31 1.20 -12.33 -6.16
C GLU A 31 1.37 -11.10 -5.28
N VAL A 32 0.27 -10.57 -4.75
CA VAL A 32 0.19 -9.25 -4.15
C VAL A 32 -0.21 -9.37 -2.68
N GLN A 33 0.59 -8.77 -1.80
CA GLN A 33 0.22 -8.54 -0.41
C GLN A 33 0.65 -7.15 0.05
N SER A 34 0.04 -6.69 1.15
CA SER A 34 0.45 -5.53 1.92
C SER A 34 0.59 -5.87 3.40
N ALA A 35 1.45 -5.11 4.08
CA ALA A 35 1.64 -5.22 5.52
C ALA A 35 2.18 -3.92 6.11
N GLY A 36 2.27 -3.90 7.44
CA GLY A 36 2.78 -2.78 8.21
C GLY A 36 3.68 -3.21 9.34
N ILE A 37 4.48 -2.27 9.83
CA ILE A 37 5.27 -2.45 11.06
C ILE A 37 4.31 -2.61 12.25
N GLU A 38 3.18 -1.93 12.18
CA GLU A 38 2.07 -1.99 13.12
C GLU A 38 0.77 -2.27 12.34
N THR A 39 -0.29 -2.63 13.07
CA THR A 39 -1.64 -2.80 12.52
C THR A 39 -2.59 -1.79 13.14
N HIS A 40 -3.14 -0.89 12.33
CA HIS A 40 -4.12 0.12 12.78
C HIS A 40 -5.53 -0.16 12.23
N GLY A 41 -5.74 -1.33 11.62
CA GLY A 41 -7.00 -1.68 10.97
C GLY A 41 -7.18 -0.99 9.62
N LEU A 42 -8.13 -1.45 8.83
CA LEU A 42 -8.43 -0.89 7.51
C LEU A 42 -9.15 0.46 7.65
N ASN A 43 -8.61 1.51 7.03
CA ASN A 43 -9.20 2.84 7.13
C ASN A 43 -10.51 2.91 6.31
N PRO A 44 -11.66 3.30 6.90
CA PRO A 44 -12.92 3.42 6.17
C PRO A 44 -12.88 4.39 5.00
N ASN A 45 -12.09 5.46 5.08
CA ASN A 45 -11.94 6.41 3.98
C ASN A 45 -11.14 5.82 2.82
N ALA A 46 -10.16 4.94 3.09
CA ALA A 46 -9.48 4.19 2.04
C ALA A 46 -10.46 3.26 1.31
N VAL A 47 -11.35 2.57 2.03
CA VAL A 47 -12.40 1.74 1.43
C VAL A 47 -13.31 2.59 0.54
N LYS A 48 -13.80 3.74 1.06
CA LYS A 48 -14.67 4.66 0.32
C LYS A 48 -14.04 5.12 -0.99
N VAL A 49 -12.81 5.66 -0.95
CA VAL A 49 -12.19 6.18 -2.17
C VAL A 49 -11.80 5.09 -3.15
N MET A 50 -11.48 3.87 -2.71
CA MET A 50 -11.24 2.76 -3.64
C MET A 50 -12.53 2.30 -4.31
N ALA A 51 -13.64 2.28 -3.58
CA ALA A 51 -14.96 1.95 -4.13
C ALA A 51 -15.42 2.95 -5.20
N GLU A 52 -15.08 4.24 -5.07
CA GLU A 52 -15.32 5.25 -6.12
C GLU A 52 -14.65 4.89 -7.46
N ASP A 53 -13.55 4.14 -7.43
CA ASP A 53 -12.79 3.70 -8.61
C ASP A 53 -13.11 2.24 -8.99
N GLY A 54 -14.18 1.67 -8.41
CA GLY A 54 -14.67 0.33 -8.68
C GLY A 54 -13.85 -0.81 -8.05
N ILE A 55 -12.96 -0.50 -7.09
CA ILE A 55 -12.11 -1.49 -6.43
C ILE A 55 -12.58 -1.68 -4.99
N ASP A 56 -13.10 -2.86 -4.68
CA ASP A 56 -13.46 -3.23 -3.32
C ASP A 56 -12.24 -3.73 -2.54
N ILE A 57 -11.89 -3.02 -1.47
CA ILE A 57 -10.85 -3.42 -0.52
C ILE A 57 -11.41 -3.78 0.86
N SER A 58 -12.74 -3.80 1.06
CA SER A 58 -13.37 -4.00 2.38
C SER A 58 -13.06 -5.36 2.99
N ASN A 59 -12.71 -6.34 2.17
CA ASN A 59 -12.34 -7.70 2.57
C ASN A 59 -10.83 -7.86 2.82
N GLN A 60 -10.04 -6.80 2.65
CA GLN A 60 -8.63 -6.80 3.01
C GLN A 60 -8.48 -6.63 4.53
N SER A 61 -7.37 -7.12 5.08
CA SER A 61 -7.07 -7.00 6.50
C SER A 61 -5.74 -6.30 6.73
N SER A 62 -5.68 -5.56 7.84
CA SER A 62 -4.44 -4.95 8.32
C SER A 62 -3.58 -6.02 8.98
N LYS A 63 -2.36 -6.19 8.49
CA LYS A 63 -1.43 -7.27 8.86
C LYS A 63 -0.06 -6.71 9.23
N LEU A 64 0.58 -7.38 10.17
CA LEU A 64 2.00 -7.17 10.45
C LEU A 64 2.85 -7.72 9.31
N ILE A 65 4.05 -7.19 9.17
CA ILE A 65 5.05 -7.71 8.24
C ILE A 65 5.31 -9.18 8.55
N ASP A 66 4.94 -10.03 7.60
CA ASP A 66 5.32 -11.45 7.54
C ASP A 66 6.78 -11.58 7.03
N PRO A 67 7.72 -12.07 7.86
CA PRO A 67 9.11 -12.27 7.46
C PRO A 67 9.28 -13.27 6.31
N ASP A 68 8.45 -14.30 6.23
CA ASP A 68 8.56 -15.34 5.20
C ASP A 68 8.10 -14.80 3.85
N TYR A 69 6.99 -14.06 3.83
CA TYR A 69 6.54 -13.39 2.61
C TYR A 69 7.54 -12.33 2.16
N LEU A 70 8.11 -11.59 3.11
CA LEU A 70 9.12 -10.57 2.85
C LEU A 70 10.40 -11.15 2.23
N ASN A 71 10.92 -12.25 2.78
CA ASN A 71 12.10 -12.94 2.24
C ASN A 71 11.84 -13.55 0.86
N ALA A 72 10.61 -13.95 0.58
CA ALA A 72 10.20 -14.48 -0.73
C ALA A 72 9.82 -13.39 -1.75
N ALA A 73 9.72 -12.12 -1.34
CA ALA A 73 9.29 -11.04 -2.21
C ALA A 73 10.35 -10.74 -3.30
N ASN A 74 9.92 -10.63 -4.54
CA ASN A 74 10.79 -10.19 -5.64
C ASN A 74 10.85 -8.66 -5.72
N LEU A 75 9.78 -8.00 -5.29
CA LEU A 75 9.64 -6.55 -5.29
C LEU A 75 9.05 -6.09 -3.95
N VAL A 76 9.77 -5.23 -3.24
CA VAL A 76 9.29 -4.59 -2.02
C VAL A 76 9.08 -3.11 -2.30
N ILE A 77 7.90 -2.60 -1.97
CA ILE A 77 7.53 -1.19 -2.20
C ILE A 77 7.19 -0.55 -0.85
N THR A 78 7.99 0.43 -0.44
CA THR A 78 7.76 1.20 0.78
C THR A 78 7.01 2.50 0.47
N LEU A 79 5.96 2.79 1.24
CA LEU A 79 5.01 3.89 0.97
C LEU A 79 5.09 5.04 1.98
N CYS A 80 5.95 4.93 3.00
CA CYS A 80 6.22 5.98 3.97
C CYS A 80 7.69 5.99 4.39
N GLY A 81 8.19 7.15 4.83
CA GLY A 81 9.56 7.31 5.32
C GLY A 81 9.86 6.40 6.50
N ASP A 82 8.94 6.29 7.47
CA ASP A 82 9.07 5.38 8.61
C ASP A 82 9.22 3.91 8.20
N ALA A 83 8.49 3.46 7.17
CA ALA A 83 8.64 2.10 6.67
C ALA A 83 9.98 1.89 5.98
N ARG A 84 10.54 2.92 5.33
CA ARG A 84 11.89 2.88 4.76
C ARG A 84 12.97 2.85 5.85
N ASP A 85 12.82 3.67 6.88
CA ASP A 85 13.85 3.87 7.91
C ASP A 85 13.84 2.78 8.98
N ARG A 86 12.66 2.21 9.26
CA ARG A 86 12.50 1.08 10.20
C ARG A 86 12.49 -0.28 9.53
N CYS A 87 12.31 -0.38 8.21
CA CYS A 87 12.71 -1.61 7.51
C CYS A 87 14.24 -1.61 7.51
N PRO A 88 14.89 -2.50 8.28
CA PRO A 88 16.32 -2.61 8.20
C PRO A 88 16.68 -2.92 6.75
N VAL A 89 17.85 -2.45 6.33
CA VAL A 89 18.47 -2.74 5.04
C VAL A 89 18.57 -4.26 4.88
N LEU A 90 17.50 -4.86 4.36
CA LEU A 90 17.32 -6.29 4.24
C LEU A 90 17.06 -6.55 2.76
N PHE A 91 17.35 -7.76 2.30
CA PHE A 91 16.98 -8.29 0.98
C PHE A 91 17.93 -7.91 -0.18
N PRO A 92 19.19 -8.39 -0.19
CA PRO A 92 20.06 -8.33 -1.37
C PRO A 92 19.47 -9.01 -2.62
N HIS A 93 18.42 -9.84 -2.45
CA HIS A 93 17.79 -10.61 -3.52
C HIS A 93 16.46 -10.03 -4.02
N SER A 94 15.95 -8.95 -3.42
CA SER A 94 14.71 -8.31 -3.84
C SER A 94 14.97 -6.90 -4.38
N ARG A 95 14.23 -6.51 -5.43
CA ARG A 95 14.23 -5.12 -5.87
C ARG A 95 13.42 -4.31 -4.87
N SER A 96 13.95 -3.20 -4.38
CA SER A 96 13.22 -2.28 -3.49
C SER A 96 12.93 -0.96 -4.21
N ILE A 97 11.71 -0.45 -4.04
CA ILE A 97 11.27 0.87 -4.54
C ILE A 97 10.64 1.64 -3.38
N HIS A 98 10.87 2.95 -3.34
CA HIS A 98 10.26 3.84 -2.37
C HIS A 98 9.34 4.84 -3.08
N TRP A 99 8.09 4.92 -2.64
CA TRP A 99 7.12 5.92 -3.07
C TRP A 99 6.84 6.85 -1.88
N PRO A 100 7.34 8.09 -1.89
CA PRO A 100 7.20 9.03 -0.77
C PRO A 100 5.80 9.66 -0.77
N LEU A 101 4.79 8.89 -0.39
CA LEU A 101 3.39 9.33 -0.38
C LEU A 101 3.03 9.97 0.96
N PRO A 102 2.33 11.13 0.98
CA PRO A 102 1.84 11.72 2.22
C PRO A 102 0.85 10.79 2.91
N ASP A 103 0.78 10.84 4.25
CA ASP A 103 -0.21 10.04 4.97
C ASP A 103 -1.59 10.73 4.92
N PRO A 104 -2.58 10.17 4.19
CA PRO A 104 -3.89 10.78 4.14
C PRO A 104 -4.62 10.74 5.50
N ALA A 105 -4.19 9.91 6.45
CA ALA A 105 -4.77 9.88 7.80
C ALA A 105 -4.46 11.15 8.62
N HIS A 106 -3.41 11.90 8.26
CA HIS A 106 -3.09 13.19 8.89
C HIS A 106 -3.82 14.37 8.25
N ALA A 107 -4.69 14.14 7.26
CA ALA A 107 -5.48 15.20 6.66
C ALA A 107 -6.43 15.83 7.70
N GLU A 108 -6.41 17.15 7.77
CA GLU A 108 -7.26 17.95 8.67
C GLU A 108 -8.39 18.66 7.90
N GLY A 109 -9.37 19.17 8.65
CA GLY A 109 -10.53 19.86 8.11
C GLY A 109 -11.78 19.01 8.03
N THR A 110 -12.69 19.39 7.14
CA THR A 110 -13.99 18.73 6.91
C THR A 110 -13.80 17.32 6.31
N ASP A 111 -14.82 16.48 6.43
CA ASP A 111 -14.80 15.13 5.86
C ASP A 111 -14.51 15.13 4.35
N GLU A 112 -15.06 16.10 3.61
CA GLU A 112 -14.80 16.23 2.18
C GLU A 112 -13.35 16.63 1.88
N GLN A 113 -12.76 17.53 2.68
CA GLN A 113 -11.35 17.90 2.55
C GLN A 113 -10.44 16.70 2.84
N LYS A 114 -10.76 15.90 3.87
CA LYS A 114 -10.03 14.66 4.15
C LYS A 114 -10.14 13.67 2.99
N LEU A 115 -11.35 13.42 2.49
CA LEU A 115 -11.57 12.54 1.34
C LEU A 115 -10.83 13.02 0.08
N ALA A 116 -10.74 14.33 -0.15
CA ALA A 116 -9.96 14.87 -1.26
C ALA A 116 -8.48 14.49 -1.17
N VAL A 117 -7.87 14.52 0.03
CA VAL A 117 -6.49 14.06 0.23
C VAL A 117 -6.38 12.55 0.00
N PHE A 118 -7.33 11.76 0.49
CA PHE A 118 -7.37 10.31 0.21
C PHE A 118 -7.44 10.02 -1.30
N ARG A 119 -8.28 10.74 -2.05
CA ARG A 119 -8.38 10.61 -3.52
C ARG A 119 -7.09 11.00 -4.23
N GLN A 120 -6.42 12.07 -3.79
CA GLN A 120 -5.14 12.47 -4.35
C GLN A 120 -4.10 11.36 -4.19
N VAL A 121 -3.93 10.83 -2.97
CA VAL A 121 -2.99 9.73 -2.69
C VAL A 121 -3.38 8.47 -3.44
N ARG A 122 -4.67 8.14 -3.51
CA ARG A 122 -5.20 7.01 -4.30
C ARG A 122 -4.78 7.12 -5.77
N ASN A 123 -4.96 8.28 -6.38
CA ASN A 123 -4.64 8.50 -7.80
C ASN A 123 -3.12 8.38 -8.05
N GLU A 124 -2.30 8.92 -7.15
CA GLU A 124 -0.85 8.80 -7.24
C GLU A 124 -0.39 7.32 -7.14
N ILE A 125 -0.99 6.55 -6.23
CA ILE A 125 -0.77 5.09 -6.13
C ILE A 125 -1.15 4.40 -7.45
N LYS A 126 -2.33 4.71 -8.01
CA LYS A 126 -2.78 4.13 -9.28
C LYS A 126 -1.78 4.37 -10.41
N GLU A 127 -1.29 5.60 -10.53
CA GLU A 127 -0.27 5.96 -11.52
C GLU A 127 1.03 5.18 -11.31
N HIS A 128 1.51 5.07 -10.07
CA HIS A 128 2.70 4.30 -9.76
C HIS A 128 2.55 2.81 -10.12
N ILE A 129 1.42 2.20 -9.75
CA ILE A 129 1.11 0.80 -10.03
C ILE A 129 1.03 0.55 -11.55
N SER A 130 0.43 1.48 -12.31
CA SER A 130 0.30 1.34 -13.76
C SER A 130 1.65 1.32 -14.50
N LYS A 131 2.72 1.81 -13.86
CA LYS A 131 4.08 1.85 -14.40
C LYS A 131 4.94 0.67 -13.89
N LEU A 132 4.37 -0.26 -13.12
CA LEU A 132 5.06 -1.48 -12.69
C LEU A 132 4.92 -2.58 -13.75
N ASP A 133 6.05 -3.01 -14.32
CA ASP A 133 6.13 -4.06 -15.33
C ASP A 133 6.30 -5.48 -14.79
#